data_AF-A0A6A7LME1-F1
#
_entry.id   AF-A0A6A7LME1-F1
#
_cell.length_a   1.000
_cell.length_b   1.000
_cell.length_c   1.000
_cell.angle_alpha   90.00
_cell.angle_beta   90.00
_cell.angle_gamma   90.00
#
_symmetry.space_group_name_H-M   'P 1'
#
loop_
_entity.id
_entity.type
_entity.pdbx_description
1 polymer ?
#
loop_
_entity_poly.entity_id
_entity_poly.type
_entity_poly.pdbx_seq_one_letter_code
_entity_poly.pdbx_strand_id
1 'polypeptide(L)'
;MNSIDTDTNNKGNKYQKFENSGKNDIGLTRHMPTADSLTINNAVERATKDKKFLNNALESIKPIKFPTYKSEILSYLKKATNINDNDIISLFESLDGYMRYEDLDHISTAIEENVPGKKIEHQISDDTRENLDVRTRETNTKESVKIREAVSIEERKDYPEVTPTAMRSLICDMCGKEFQSRSDLVQHRRFESGL
;
A
#
# COMPACT_ATOMS: atom_id res chain seq x y z
N MET A 1 -54.42 -18.42 22.69
CA MET A 1 -54.44 -17.05 22.14
C MET A 1 -53.50 -16.23 22.97
N ASN A 2 -52.32 -15.93 22.43
CA ASN A 2 -51.40 -14.88 22.87
C ASN A 2 -50.46 -14.65 21.69
N SER A 3 -50.82 -13.68 20.85
CA SER A 3 -49.94 -13.13 19.81
C SER A 3 -49.04 -12.10 20.47
N ILE A 4 -47.73 -12.32 20.41
CA ILE A 4 -46.73 -11.29 20.69
C ILE A 4 -45.96 -11.15 19.39
N ASP A 5 -46.32 -10.12 18.64
CA ASP A 5 -45.61 -9.66 17.47
C ASP A 5 -44.26 -9.10 17.91
N THR A 6 -43.17 -9.62 17.33
CA THR A 6 -41.83 -9.03 17.50
C THR A 6 -41.40 -8.43 16.17
N ASP A 7 -41.41 -7.09 16.16
CA ASP A 7 -40.97 -6.23 15.07
C ASP A 7 -39.50 -6.46 14.71
N THR A 8 -39.24 -6.73 13.44
CA THR A 8 -37.91 -6.79 12.83
C THR A 8 -37.49 -5.38 12.41
N ASN A 9 -36.60 -4.76 13.19
CA ASN A 9 -36.14 -3.40 12.95
C ASN A 9 -34.97 -3.37 11.94
N ASN A 10 -35.33 -3.14 10.68
CA ASN A 10 -34.46 -2.84 9.56
C ASN A 10 -33.86 -1.43 9.73
N LYS A 11 -32.56 -1.30 10.03
CA LYS A 11 -31.85 -0.01 10.06
C LYS A 11 -30.85 0.07 8.90
N GLY A 12 -31.37 0.53 7.76
CA GLY A 12 -30.55 1.09 6.69
C GLY A 12 -29.80 2.34 7.17
N ASN A 13 -28.48 2.34 7.01
CA ASN A 13 -27.63 3.49 7.31
C ASN A 13 -27.93 4.63 6.32
N LYS A 14 -28.62 5.66 6.82
CA LYS A 14 -28.81 6.94 6.13
C LYS A 14 -27.55 7.78 6.29
N TYR A 15 -26.82 8.01 5.20
CA TYR A 15 -25.78 9.03 5.13
C TYR A 15 -26.42 10.41 5.34
N GLN A 16 -26.07 11.07 6.44
CA GLN A 16 -26.48 12.44 6.74
C GLN A 16 -25.62 13.42 5.92
N LYS A 17 -26.29 14.22 5.12
CA LYS A 17 -25.74 15.35 4.37
C LYS A 17 -25.52 16.50 5.36
N PHE A 18 -24.26 16.83 5.66
CA PHE A 18 -23.90 18.05 6.37
C PHE A 18 -23.39 19.08 5.36
N GLU A 19 -24.09 20.21 5.25
CA GLU A 19 -23.63 21.36 4.48
C GLU A 19 -22.87 22.34 5.38
N ASN A 20 -21.63 22.62 4.96
CA ASN A 20 -20.79 23.82 5.10
C ASN A 20 -20.72 24.61 6.43
N SER A 21 -19.50 24.75 6.96
CA SER A 21 -18.84 26.06 7.09
C SER A 21 -17.36 25.94 7.50
N GLY A 22 -16.48 26.72 6.85
CA GLY A 22 -15.25 27.21 7.49
C GLY A 22 -13.90 26.70 6.99
N LYS A 23 -13.44 27.28 5.87
CA LYS A 23 -12.05 27.70 5.55
C LYS A 23 -10.86 26.77 5.91
N ASN A 24 -10.14 26.41 4.85
CA ASN A 24 -8.79 25.80 4.76
C ASN A 24 -8.77 24.27 4.59
N ASP A 25 -9.49 23.77 3.58
CA ASP A 25 -9.23 22.44 3.04
C ASP A 25 -7.89 22.44 2.28
N ILE A 26 -6.84 22.00 2.96
CA ILE A 26 -5.66 21.44 2.30
C ILE A 26 -6.21 20.25 1.52
N GLY A 27 -6.32 20.40 0.20
CA GLY A 27 -6.97 19.43 -0.68
C GLY A 27 -6.48 18.03 -0.37
N LEU A 28 -7.34 17.23 0.27
CA LEU A 28 -7.14 15.81 0.44
C LEU A 28 -7.02 15.23 -0.96
N THR A 29 -5.79 15.06 -1.42
CA THR A 29 -5.49 14.36 -2.65
C THR A 29 -5.86 12.91 -2.36
N ARG A 30 -7.15 12.60 -2.55
CA ARG A 30 -7.68 11.26 -2.40
C ARG A 30 -6.99 10.43 -3.48
N HIS A 31 -6.05 9.59 -3.08
CA HIS A 31 -5.50 8.57 -3.95
C HIS A 31 -6.65 7.64 -4.31
N MET A 32 -7.25 7.85 -5.47
CA MET A 32 -8.20 6.93 -6.05
C MET A 32 -7.41 5.69 -6.48
N PRO A 33 -7.82 4.49 -6.06
CA PRO A 33 -7.25 3.26 -6.60
C PRO A 33 -7.38 3.27 -8.12
N THR A 34 -6.32 2.91 -8.82
CA THR A 34 -6.32 2.82 -10.29
C THR A 34 -7.20 1.70 -10.82
N ALA A 35 -7.57 0.74 -9.96
CA ALA A 35 -8.40 -0.41 -10.30
C ALA A 35 -9.49 -0.63 -9.23
N ASP A 36 -10.64 -1.15 -9.66
CA ASP A 36 -11.76 -1.45 -8.78
C ASP A 36 -11.48 -2.72 -7.98
N SER A 37 -11.21 -2.55 -6.68
CA SER A 37 -10.86 -3.64 -5.77
C SER A 37 -11.95 -4.72 -5.68
N LEU A 38 -13.22 -4.36 -5.86
CA LEU A 38 -14.32 -5.32 -5.84
C LEU A 38 -14.24 -6.28 -7.02
N THR A 39 -13.98 -5.75 -8.23
CA THR A 39 -13.85 -6.57 -9.45
C THR A 39 -12.67 -7.52 -9.37
N ILE A 40 -11.53 -7.04 -8.84
CA ILE A 40 -10.32 -7.86 -8.65
C ILE A 40 -10.60 -9.01 -7.68
N ASN A 41 -11.19 -8.71 -6.51
CA ASN A 41 -11.50 -9.74 -5.52
C ASN A 41 -12.45 -10.80 -6.07
N ASN A 42 -13.51 -10.37 -6.77
CA ASN A 42 -14.47 -11.27 -7.41
C ASN A 42 -13.80 -12.16 -8.46
N ALA A 43 -12.90 -11.60 -9.28
CA ALA A 43 -12.17 -12.35 -10.30
C ALA A 43 -11.25 -13.42 -9.69
N VAL A 44 -10.52 -13.08 -8.63
CA VAL A 44 -9.67 -14.03 -7.89
C VAL A 44 -10.51 -15.13 -7.23
N GLU A 45 -11.62 -14.78 -6.58
CA GLU A 45 -12.53 -15.77 -6.02
C GLU A 45 -13.11 -16.69 -7.08
N ARG A 46 -13.46 -16.16 -8.26
CA ARG A 46 -13.97 -16.94 -9.38
C ARG A 46 -12.90 -17.91 -9.90
N ALA A 47 -11.66 -17.47 -10.07
CA ALA A 47 -10.54 -18.31 -10.49
C ALA A 47 -10.27 -19.48 -9.53
N THR A 48 -10.45 -19.25 -8.22
CA THR A 48 -10.23 -20.30 -7.21
C THR A 48 -11.37 -21.33 -7.15
N LYS A 49 -12.61 -20.90 -7.41
CA LYS A 49 -13.80 -21.78 -7.39
C LYS A 49 -14.02 -22.50 -8.72
N ASP A 50 -13.74 -21.85 -9.85
CA ASP A 50 -13.97 -22.36 -11.19
C ASP A 50 -12.65 -22.56 -11.96
N LYS A 51 -12.18 -23.81 -11.96
CA LYS A 51 -10.96 -24.22 -12.69
C LYS A 51 -11.08 -23.99 -14.21
N LYS A 52 -12.30 -24.03 -14.79
CA LYS A 52 -12.47 -23.78 -16.23
C LYS A 52 -12.18 -22.32 -16.55
N PHE A 53 -12.65 -21.41 -15.71
CA PHE A 53 -12.35 -19.98 -15.84
C PHE A 53 -10.85 -19.71 -15.73
N LEU A 54 -10.17 -20.28 -14.74
CA LEU A 54 -8.71 -20.12 -14.59
C LEU A 54 -7.94 -20.65 -15.81
N ASN A 55 -8.26 -21.85 -16.29
CA ASN A 55 -7.60 -22.42 -17.46
C ASN A 55 -7.84 -21.58 -18.73
N ASN A 56 -9.05 -21.06 -18.91
CA ASN A 56 -9.35 -20.15 -20.03
C ASN A 56 -8.54 -18.85 -19.94
N ALA A 57 -8.37 -18.29 -18.73
CA ALA A 57 -7.55 -17.11 -18.51
C ALA A 57 -6.07 -17.39 -18.83
N LEU A 58 -5.53 -18.56 -18.44
CA LEU A 58 -4.16 -18.96 -18.75
C LEU A 58 -3.94 -19.22 -20.25
N GLU A 59 -4.88 -19.88 -20.93
CA GLU A 59 -4.82 -20.07 -22.39
C GLU A 59 -4.84 -18.73 -23.14
N SER A 60 -5.51 -17.70 -22.59
CA SER A 60 -5.54 -16.36 -23.16
C SER A 60 -4.17 -15.70 -23.21
N ILE A 61 -3.28 -16.01 -22.26
CA ILE A 61 -1.92 -15.45 -22.16
C ILE A 61 -0.81 -16.40 -22.64
N LYS A 62 -1.16 -17.64 -23.00
CA LYS A 62 -0.22 -18.64 -23.53
C LYS A 62 0.66 -18.20 -24.70
N PRO A 63 0.21 -17.31 -25.61
CA PRO A 63 1.06 -16.82 -26.71
C PRO A 63 2.16 -15.83 -26.26
N ILE A 64 2.12 -15.36 -25.01
CA ILE A 64 3.10 -14.41 -24.48
C ILE A 64 4.46 -15.09 -24.33
N LYS A 65 5.52 -14.35 -24.64
CA LYS A 65 6.90 -14.81 -24.39
C LYS A 65 7.24 -14.61 -22.93
N PHE A 66 7.72 -15.68 -22.30
CA PHE A 66 8.27 -15.63 -20.95
C PHE A 66 9.80 -15.46 -20.97
N PRO A 67 10.41 -14.89 -19.92
CA PRO A 67 9.78 -14.34 -18.71
C PRO A 67 9.09 -12.99 -18.98
N THR A 68 8.06 -12.67 -18.20
CA THR A 68 7.23 -11.46 -18.41
C THR A 68 6.79 -10.80 -17.09
N TYR A 69 6.31 -9.56 -17.19
CA TYR A 69 5.78 -8.79 -16.06
C TYR A 69 4.26 -8.57 -16.22
N LYS A 70 3.59 -8.27 -15.09
CA LYS A 70 2.16 -7.91 -15.07
C LYS A 70 1.78 -6.86 -16.12
N SER A 71 2.59 -5.81 -16.26
CA SER A 71 2.32 -4.70 -17.20
C SER A 71 2.26 -5.17 -18.65
N GLU A 72 3.11 -6.11 -19.04
CA GLU A 72 3.17 -6.70 -20.37
C GLU A 72 1.98 -7.63 -20.62
N ILE A 73 1.64 -8.47 -19.63
CA ILE A 73 0.45 -9.33 -19.66
C ILE A 73 -0.81 -8.48 -19.85
N LEU A 74 -0.98 -7.43 -19.04
CA LEU A 74 -2.12 -6.52 -19.15
C LEU A 74 -2.13 -5.74 -20.47
N SER A 75 -0.96 -5.34 -20.98
CA SER A 75 -0.86 -4.68 -22.29
C SER A 75 -1.30 -5.62 -23.41
N TYR A 76 -0.88 -6.89 -23.36
CA TYR A 76 -1.27 -7.90 -24.32
C TYR A 76 -2.79 -8.14 -24.28
N LEU A 77 -3.36 -8.36 -23.09
CA LEU A 77 -4.80 -8.62 -22.92
C LEU A 77 -5.66 -7.44 -23.38
N LYS A 78 -5.24 -6.20 -23.11
CA LYS A 78 -5.96 -5.00 -23.57
C LYS A 78 -5.88 -4.79 -25.08
N LYS A 79 -4.82 -5.31 -25.74
CA LYS A 79 -4.65 -5.26 -27.21
C LYS A 79 -5.31 -6.44 -27.92
N ALA A 80 -5.41 -7.58 -27.27
CA ALA A 80 -6.12 -8.76 -27.77
C ALA A 80 -7.63 -8.51 -27.64
N THR A 81 -8.18 -7.72 -28.57
CA THR A 81 -9.56 -7.21 -28.65
C THR A 81 -10.68 -8.27 -28.71
N ASN A 82 -10.41 -9.54 -28.38
CA ASN A 82 -11.38 -10.65 -28.35
C ASN A 82 -11.78 -11.08 -26.93
N ILE A 83 -11.19 -10.49 -25.88
CA ILE A 83 -11.50 -10.86 -24.49
C ILE A 83 -12.48 -9.82 -23.93
N ASN A 84 -13.78 -10.07 -24.13
CA ASN A 84 -14.86 -9.29 -23.48
C ASN A 84 -15.02 -9.61 -21.99
N ASP A 85 -14.25 -10.57 -21.47
CA ASP A 85 -14.27 -10.89 -20.04
C ASP A 85 -13.37 -9.89 -19.30
N ASN A 86 -13.97 -8.76 -18.93
CA ASN A 86 -13.39 -7.80 -17.99
C ASN A 86 -12.84 -8.50 -16.74
N ASP A 87 -13.48 -9.59 -16.32
CA ASP A 87 -13.04 -10.47 -15.22
C ASP A 87 -11.65 -11.08 -15.44
N ILE A 88 -11.25 -11.41 -16.68
CA ILE A 88 -9.91 -11.94 -16.96
C ILE A 88 -8.88 -10.83 -16.78
N ILE A 89 -9.17 -9.61 -17.25
CA ILE A 89 -8.28 -8.46 -17.04
C ILE A 89 -8.17 -8.16 -15.54
N SER A 90 -9.29 -8.13 -14.81
CA SER A 90 -9.32 -7.95 -13.36
C SER A 90 -8.55 -9.05 -12.61
N LEU A 91 -8.58 -10.30 -13.09
CA LEU A 91 -7.79 -11.39 -12.52
C LEU A 91 -6.30 -11.10 -12.64
N PHE A 92 -5.81 -10.71 -13.82
CA PHE A 92 -4.40 -10.39 -14.02
C PHE A 92 -4.00 -9.04 -13.39
N GLU A 93 -4.96 -8.15 -13.12
CA GLU A 93 -4.75 -6.96 -12.30
C GLU A 93 -4.50 -7.29 -10.82
N SER A 94 -4.85 -8.49 -10.35
CA SER A 94 -4.51 -8.97 -9.00
C SER A 94 -3.04 -9.32 -8.82
N LEU A 95 -2.31 -9.58 -9.91
CA LEU A 95 -0.90 -9.99 -9.88
C LEU A 95 -0.01 -8.88 -9.29
N ASP A 96 1.17 -9.26 -8.81
CA ASP A 96 2.17 -8.32 -8.32
C ASP A 96 2.85 -7.61 -9.51
N GLY A 97 2.94 -6.29 -9.43
CA GLY A 97 3.57 -5.47 -10.47
C GLY A 97 5.10 -5.56 -10.51
N TYR A 98 5.74 -5.92 -9.40
CA TYR A 98 7.20 -5.99 -9.27
C TYR A 98 7.75 -7.39 -9.50
N MET A 99 6.89 -8.41 -9.47
CA MET A 99 7.28 -9.79 -9.63
C MET A 99 7.44 -10.14 -11.12
N ARG A 100 8.50 -10.89 -11.44
CA ARG A 100 8.74 -11.43 -12.77
C ARG A 100 8.21 -12.86 -12.82
N TYR A 101 7.35 -13.13 -13.81
CA TYR A 101 6.76 -14.45 -14.02
C TYR A 101 7.57 -15.21 -15.06
N GLU A 102 8.01 -16.41 -14.68
CA GLU A 102 8.92 -17.23 -15.48
C GLU A 102 8.16 -18.16 -16.44
N ASP A 103 6.95 -18.57 -16.08
CA ASP A 103 6.09 -19.43 -16.87
C ASP A 103 4.60 -19.27 -16.46
N LEU A 104 3.72 -20.04 -17.11
CA LEU A 104 2.28 -20.07 -16.81
C LEU A 104 1.98 -20.66 -15.43
N ASP A 105 2.77 -21.62 -14.96
CA ASP A 105 2.56 -22.30 -13.68
C ASP A 105 2.89 -21.37 -12.50
N HIS A 106 3.91 -20.53 -12.64
CA HIS A 106 4.27 -19.49 -11.69
C HIS A 106 3.15 -18.45 -11.57
N ILE A 107 2.50 -18.09 -12.67
CA ILE A 107 1.32 -17.22 -12.66
C ILE A 107 0.14 -17.91 -11.95
N SER A 108 -0.13 -19.18 -12.27
CA SER A 108 -1.20 -19.94 -11.62
C SER A 108 -1.00 -20.00 -10.12
N THR A 109 0.23 -20.30 -9.68
CA THR A 109 0.61 -20.36 -8.27
C THR A 109 0.41 -19.00 -7.60
N ALA A 110 0.84 -17.90 -8.23
CA ALA A 110 0.64 -16.55 -7.70
C ALA A 110 -0.84 -16.16 -7.56
N ILE A 111 -1.72 -16.65 -8.44
CA ILE A 111 -3.17 -16.44 -8.34
C ILE A 111 -3.75 -17.26 -7.17
N GLU A 112 -3.32 -18.50 -7.00
CA GLU A 112 -3.78 -19.39 -5.91
C GLU A 112 -3.30 -18.96 -4.52
N GLU A 113 -2.16 -18.29 -4.42
CA GLU A 113 -1.66 -17.71 -3.16
C GLU A 113 -2.40 -16.43 -2.79
N ASN A 114 -2.94 -15.70 -3.76
CA ASN A 114 -3.64 -14.44 -3.53
C ASN A 114 -5.11 -14.57 -3.09
N VAL A 115 -5.58 -15.78 -2.76
CA VAL A 115 -6.97 -16.00 -2.30
C VAL A 115 -7.27 -15.14 -1.06
N PRO A 116 -8.28 -14.25 -1.10
CA PRO A 116 -8.61 -13.39 0.04
C PRO A 116 -8.98 -14.17 1.30
N GLY A 117 -9.63 -15.33 1.16
CA GLY A 117 -9.97 -16.22 2.28
C GLY A 117 -8.76 -16.78 3.04
N LYS A 118 -7.65 -17.10 2.34
CA LYS A 118 -6.40 -17.55 2.99
C LYS A 118 -5.68 -16.39 3.70
N LYS A 119 -5.84 -15.16 3.22
CA LYS A 119 -5.28 -13.97 3.88
C LYS A 119 -5.93 -13.68 5.23
N ILE A 120 -7.20 -14.07 5.44
CA ILE A 120 -7.90 -13.87 6.72
C ILE A 120 -7.38 -14.83 7.80
N GLU A 121 -7.00 -16.06 7.42
CA GLU A 121 -6.46 -17.06 8.36
C GLU A 121 -5.16 -16.59 9.05
N HIS A 122 -4.33 -15.83 8.33
CA HIS A 122 -3.08 -15.27 8.85
C HIS A 122 -3.22 -13.83 9.36
N GLN A 123 -4.43 -13.25 9.33
CA GLN A 123 -4.68 -11.97 9.96
C GLN A 123 -4.91 -12.16 11.45
N ILE A 124 -4.26 -11.30 12.24
CA ILE A 124 -4.47 -11.25 13.69
C ILE A 124 -5.92 -10.80 13.91
N SER A 125 -6.69 -11.51 14.73
CA SER A 125 -8.08 -11.15 15.00
C SER A 125 -8.18 -9.77 15.66
N ASP A 126 -9.30 -9.08 15.48
CA ASP A 126 -9.56 -7.81 16.17
C ASP A 126 -9.47 -7.97 17.69
N ASP A 127 -9.87 -9.12 18.24
CA ASP A 127 -9.72 -9.43 19.67
C ASP A 127 -8.25 -9.44 20.11
N THR A 128 -7.36 -9.99 19.29
CA THR A 128 -5.92 -9.97 19.58
C THR A 128 -5.35 -8.57 19.39
N ARG A 129 -5.93 -7.78 18.47
CA ARG A 129 -5.53 -6.40 18.17
C ARG A 129 -5.90 -5.43 19.29
N GLU A 130 -7.03 -5.63 19.96
CA GLU A 130 -7.47 -4.82 21.10
C GLU A 130 -6.73 -5.16 22.40
N ASN A 131 -6.25 -6.39 22.55
CA ASN A 131 -5.54 -6.86 23.75
C ASN A 131 -4.01 -6.87 23.60
N LEU A 132 -3.47 -6.03 22.72
CA LEU A 132 -2.04 -5.81 22.64
C LEU A 132 -1.61 -4.91 23.81
N ASP A 133 -0.74 -5.42 24.69
CA ASP A 133 -0.02 -4.62 25.69
C ASP A 133 1.04 -3.74 25.00
N VAL A 134 0.54 -2.79 24.20
CA VAL A 134 1.33 -1.80 23.50
C VAL A 134 1.18 -0.51 24.28
N ARG A 135 2.32 0.06 24.67
CA ARG A 135 2.40 1.37 25.31
C ARG A 135 1.74 2.42 24.41
N THR A 136 0.49 2.75 24.68
CA THR A 136 -0.24 3.82 23.98
C THR A 136 0.37 5.16 24.36
N ARG A 137 0.85 5.90 23.37
CA ARG A 137 1.47 7.21 23.58
C ARG A 137 0.40 8.27 23.82
N GLU A 138 0.40 8.89 25.00
CA GLU A 138 -0.44 10.05 25.29
C GLU A 138 0.05 11.27 24.49
N THR A 139 -0.68 11.62 23.44
CA THR A 139 -0.37 12.75 22.54
C THR A 139 -0.83 14.10 23.09
N ASN A 140 -1.61 14.13 24.18
CA ASN A 140 -2.31 15.32 24.67
C ASN A 140 -1.53 16.16 25.68
N THR A 141 -0.21 15.99 25.71
CA THR A 141 0.65 16.59 26.74
C THR A 141 1.74 17.43 26.05
N LYS A 142 2.00 18.63 26.58
CA LYS A 142 2.88 19.65 25.98
C LYS A 142 4.37 19.31 26.00
N GLU A 143 4.75 18.24 26.69
CA GLU A 143 6.15 17.85 26.82
C GLU A 143 6.65 17.08 25.60
N SER A 144 7.95 17.21 25.29
CA SER A 144 8.54 16.46 24.19
C SER A 144 8.63 14.96 24.50
N VAL A 145 8.53 14.13 23.46
CA VAL A 145 8.64 12.65 23.50
C VAL A 145 9.87 12.17 24.28
N LYS A 146 10.96 12.93 24.14
CA LYS A 146 12.26 12.68 24.77
C LYS A 146 12.20 12.67 26.31
N ILE A 147 11.26 13.41 26.90
CA ILE A 147 11.13 13.57 28.35
C ILE A 147 10.40 12.37 29.00
N ARG A 148 9.46 11.74 28.27
CA ARG A 148 8.57 10.71 28.86
C ARG A 148 9.00 9.26 28.58
N GLU A 149 9.83 9.04 27.57
CA GLU A 149 10.28 7.71 27.13
C GLU A 149 11.74 7.41 27.48
N ALA A 150 12.50 8.40 27.96
CA ALA A 150 13.85 8.18 28.45
C ALA A 150 13.81 7.44 29.80
N VAL A 151 14.20 6.16 29.80
CA VAL A 151 14.65 5.46 31.02
C VAL A 151 15.92 6.16 31.46
N SER A 152 15.84 6.93 32.54
CA SER A 152 16.89 7.81 33.11
C SER A 152 17.65 8.68 32.09
N ILE A 153 17.63 9.99 32.32
CA ILE A 153 18.49 10.94 31.59
C ILE A 153 19.93 10.79 32.10
N GLU A 154 20.52 9.61 31.95
CA GLU A 154 21.96 9.44 32.04
C GLU A 154 22.53 9.93 30.73
N GLU A 155 22.74 11.26 30.66
CA GLU A 155 23.56 11.88 29.64
C GLU A 155 24.91 11.18 29.61
N ARG A 156 25.10 10.29 28.64
CA ARG A 156 26.39 9.69 28.33
C ARG A 156 27.35 10.81 27.96
N LYS A 157 28.17 11.23 28.93
CA LYS A 157 29.21 12.26 28.77
C LYS A 157 30.38 11.81 27.87
N ASP A 158 30.36 10.56 27.41
CA ASP A 158 31.39 9.98 26.55
C ASP A 158 31.30 10.47 25.09
N TYR A 159 30.19 11.12 24.71
CA TYR A 159 30.06 11.78 23.42
C TYR A 159 30.14 13.29 23.59
N PRO A 160 31.10 13.99 22.96
CA PRO A 160 31.09 15.44 22.94
C PRO A 160 29.83 15.90 22.21
N GLU A 161 29.09 16.84 22.82
CA GLU A 161 28.02 17.55 22.13
C GLU A 161 28.63 18.30 20.94
N VAL A 162 28.42 17.76 19.74
CA VAL A 162 28.82 18.43 18.51
C VAL A 162 27.79 19.53 18.29
N THR A 163 28.12 20.75 18.70
CA THR A 163 27.27 21.90 18.38
C THR A 163 27.09 21.97 16.86
N PRO A 164 25.90 22.34 16.33
CA PRO A 164 25.70 22.50 14.89
C PRO A 164 26.73 23.45 14.26
N THR A 165 27.26 24.39 15.05
CA THR A 165 28.33 25.33 14.70
C THR A 165 29.70 24.68 14.47
N ALA A 166 29.94 23.47 15.01
CA ALA A 166 31.17 22.71 14.78
C ALA A 166 31.15 21.90 13.47
N MET A 167 29.99 21.79 12.81
CA MET A 167 29.88 21.18 11.49
C MET A 167 30.33 22.20 10.44
N ARG A 168 31.42 21.90 9.73
CA ARG A 168 31.88 22.76 8.64
C ARG A 168 30.85 22.72 7.51
N SER A 169 30.13 23.83 7.27
CA SER A 169 29.31 24.00 6.07
C SER A 169 30.18 23.83 4.82
N LEU A 170 29.83 22.88 3.97
CA LEU A 170 30.46 22.67 2.66
C LEU A 170 29.60 23.37 1.62
N ILE A 171 30.16 24.36 0.92
CA ILE A 171 29.43 25.18 -0.04
C ILE A 171 29.66 24.63 -1.46
N CYS A 172 28.60 24.55 -2.28
CA CYS A 172 28.73 24.24 -3.69
C CYS A 172 29.30 25.44 -4.46
N ASP A 173 30.39 25.23 -5.20
CA ASP A 173 31.07 26.27 -5.97
C ASP A 173 30.22 26.77 -7.17
N MET A 174 29.24 25.98 -7.61
CA MET A 174 28.40 26.28 -8.78
C MET A 174 27.14 27.08 -8.43
N CYS A 175 26.47 26.75 -7.32
CA CYS A 175 25.19 27.36 -6.94
C CYS A 175 25.18 28.03 -5.56
N GLY A 176 26.25 27.93 -4.79
CA GLY A 176 26.37 28.56 -3.46
C GLY A 176 25.56 27.90 -2.35
N LYS A 177 24.95 26.73 -2.57
CA LYS A 177 24.21 26.01 -1.52
C LYS A 177 25.13 25.41 -0.47
N GLU A 178 24.72 25.50 0.79
CA GLU A 178 25.43 24.90 1.92
C GLU A 178 24.95 23.48 2.23
N PHE A 179 25.89 22.59 2.55
CA PHE A 179 25.65 21.20 2.89
C PHE A 179 26.35 20.85 4.20
N GLN A 180 25.72 19.99 5.00
CA GLN A 180 26.25 19.52 6.29
C GLN A 180 27.20 18.32 6.13
N SER A 181 27.12 17.59 5.00
CA SER A 181 27.93 16.41 4.74
C SER A 181 28.62 16.47 3.36
N ARG A 182 29.79 15.83 3.27
CA ARG A 182 30.54 15.73 2.01
C ARG A 182 29.83 14.85 0.98
N SER A 183 29.11 13.82 1.42
CA SER A 183 28.31 12.95 0.54
C SER A 183 27.20 13.73 -0.16
N ASP A 184 26.49 14.59 0.57
CA ASP A 184 25.39 15.38 0.01
C ASP A 184 25.90 16.40 -1.02
N LEU A 185 27.02 17.07 -0.71
CA LEU A 185 27.69 17.97 -1.65
C LEU A 185 28.14 17.23 -2.93
N VAL A 186 28.70 16.02 -2.81
CA VAL A 186 29.15 15.24 -3.98
C VAL A 186 27.96 14.79 -4.83
N GLN A 187 26.89 14.29 -4.21
CA GLN A 187 25.67 13.92 -4.94
C GLN A 187 25.06 15.14 -5.63
N HIS A 188 24.96 16.26 -4.93
CA HIS A 188 24.47 17.52 -5.48
C HIS A 188 25.29 17.97 -6.70
N ARG A 189 26.63 17.95 -6.62
CA ARG A 189 27.50 18.27 -7.77
C ARG A 189 27.27 17.33 -8.95
N ARG A 190 27.07 16.02 -8.73
CA ARG A 190 26.76 15.07 -9.79
C ARG A 190 25.48 15.44 -10.54
N PHE A 191 24.41 15.71 -9.80
CA PHE A 191 23.13 16.16 -10.38
C PHE A 191 23.28 17.47 -11.17
N GLU A 192 24.02 18.45 -10.66
CA GLU A 192 24.26 19.72 -11.38
C GLU A 192 25.14 19.53 -12.63
N SER A 193 26.11 18.62 -12.57
CA SER A 193 26.99 18.29 -13.71
C SER A 193 26.35 17.34 -14.74
N GLY A 194 25.17 16.78 -14.44
CA GLY A 194 24.45 15.86 -15.34
C GLY A 194 25.18 14.52 -15.59
N LEU A 195 26.06 14.11 -14.68
CA LEU A 195 26.84 12.85 -14.73
C LEU A 195 26.36 11.84 -13.69
#